data_AF-A0A1F7J3Q1-F1
#
_entry.id   AF-A0A1F7J3Q1-F1
#
_cell.length_a   1.000
_cell.length_b   1.000
_cell.length_c   1.000
_cell.angle_alpha   90.00
_cell.angle_beta   90.00
_cell.angle_gamma   90.00
#
_symmetry.space_group_name_H-M   'P 1'
#
loop_
_entity.id
_entity.type
_entity.pdbx_description
1 polymer ?
#
loop_
_entity_poly.entity_id
_entity_poly.type
_entity_poly.pdbx_seq_one_letter_code
_entity_poly.pdbx_strand_id
1 'polypeptide(L)'
;MEAGESVSNQKGEGDCRRNTLEDLRRVGPDKPLGYLPLSFIHRESGLKAIIREMRQKGLKTELFPTVEQVKPMNGRGLALPVLSANLYVYDEKALGEFLLKHKDILRHYKWPTKPDKFLKKVARKTAQSKTELFDLIADAFADYDNPGRLKPGISPDFSNK
;
A
#
# COMPACT_ATOMS: atom_id res chain seq x y z
N MET A 1 50.46 20.15 -19.22
CA MET A 1 50.08 19.13 -18.22
C MET A 1 48.59 19.24 -18.07
N GLU A 2 47.87 18.30 -18.67
CA GLU A 2 46.41 18.23 -18.69
C GLU A 2 45.85 17.60 -17.42
N ALA A 3 44.60 18.01 -17.14
CA ALA A 3 43.49 17.27 -16.57
C ALA A 3 43.56 16.74 -15.12
N GLY A 4 42.46 17.00 -14.42
CA GLY A 4 42.13 16.37 -13.14
C GLY A 4 40.88 16.96 -12.51
N GLU A 5 39.75 16.97 -13.25
CA GLU A 5 38.42 17.20 -12.67
C GLU A 5 38.13 16.12 -11.61
N SER A 6 37.95 16.54 -10.36
CA SER A 6 37.41 15.69 -9.30
C SER A 6 35.89 15.60 -9.44
N VAL A 7 35.44 14.69 -10.30
CA VAL A 7 34.09 14.12 -10.25
C VAL A 7 34.17 12.87 -9.38
N SER A 8 33.51 12.88 -8.22
CA SER A 8 33.19 11.67 -7.47
C SER A 8 31.80 11.81 -6.85
N ASN A 9 30.76 11.50 -7.62
CA ASN A 9 30.12 10.19 -7.75
C ASN A 9 29.13 9.93 -6.59
N GLN A 10 28.00 10.63 -6.62
CA GLN A 10 26.78 10.20 -5.91
C GLN A 10 26.22 8.99 -6.65
N LYS A 11 26.46 7.79 -6.12
CA LYS A 11 26.02 6.53 -6.74
C LYS A 11 25.09 5.78 -5.79
N GLY A 12 23.80 5.91 -6.07
CA GLY A 12 22.84 4.81 -6.09
C GLY A 12 22.42 4.20 -4.75
N GLU A 13 21.63 4.94 -3.97
CA GLU A 13 20.57 4.30 -3.18
C GLU A 13 19.31 4.27 -4.05
N GLY A 14 18.82 3.07 -4.35
CA GLY A 14 17.66 2.85 -5.20
C GLY A 14 16.46 3.65 -4.71
N ASP A 15 15.99 4.54 -5.56
CA ASP A 15 14.79 5.35 -5.36
C ASP A 15 13.54 4.46 -5.39
N CYS A 16 13.28 3.75 -4.29
CA CYS A 16 12.01 3.07 -4.04
C CYS A 16 10.92 4.05 -3.59
N ARG A 17 11.17 5.37 -3.57
CA ARG A 17 10.16 6.36 -3.24
C ARG A 17 9.41 6.72 -4.52
N ARG A 18 8.60 5.77 -5.03
CA ARG A 18 7.43 6.18 -5.82
C ARG A 18 6.77 7.31 -5.04
N ASN A 19 6.64 8.48 -5.65
CA ASN A 19 6.04 9.63 -5.01
C ASN A 19 4.65 9.21 -4.50
N THR A 20 4.53 8.95 -3.19
CA THR A 20 3.40 8.19 -2.61
C THR A 20 2.08 8.93 -2.80
N LEU A 21 2.14 10.26 -2.96
CA LEU A 21 0.99 11.09 -3.28
C LEU A 21 0.58 10.96 -4.76
N GLU A 22 1.53 10.95 -5.70
CA GLU A 22 1.24 10.73 -7.12
C GLU A 22 0.68 9.32 -7.35
N ASP A 23 1.22 8.34 -6.64
CA ASP A 23 0.69 6.99 -6.63
C ASP A 23 -0.78 6.94 -6.14
N LEU A 24 -1.12 7.72 -5.10
CA LEU A 24 -2.49 7.86 -4.60
C LEU A 24 -3.42 8.54 -5.61
N ARG A 25 -2.90 9.54 -6.36
CA ARG A 25 -3.67 10.28 -7.38
C ARG A 25 -4.06 9.44 -8.59
N ARG A 26 -3.40 8.30 -8.80
CA ARG A 26 -3.71 7.33 -9.86
C ARG A 26 -4.88 6.40 -9.53
N VAL A 27 -5.43 6.45 -8.33
CA VAL A 27 -6.59 5.62 -7.96
C VAL A 27 -7.78 5.92 -8.86
N GLY A 28 -8.40 4.87 -9.39
CA GLY A 28 -9.46 4.93 -10.39
C GLY A 28 -9.71 3.55 -11.03
N PRO A 29 -10.24 3.49 -12.25
CA PRO A 29 -10.62 2.23 -12.92
C PRO A 29 -9.49 1.19 -13.01
N ASP A 30 -8.26 1.62 -13.34
CA ASP A 30 -7.12 0.72 -13.54
C ASP A 30 -6.34 0.43 -12.25
N LYS A 31 -6.56 1.24 -11.20
CA LYS A 31 -5.96 1.08 -9.89
C LYS A 31 -7.05 1.29 -8.84
N PRO A 32 -7.80 0.23 -8.49
CA PRO A 32 -8.98 0.37 -7.65
C PRO A 32 -8.72 0.88 -6.24
N LEU A 33 -7.49 0.70 -5.73
CA LEU A 33 -7.13 0.96 -4.34
C LEU A 33 -5.75 1.62 -4.22
N GLY A 34 -5.61 2.56 -3.29
CA GLY A 34 -4.36 3.22 -2.94
C GLY A 34 -4.24 3.42 -1.42
N TYR A 35 -3.01 3.57 -0.95
CA TYR A 35 -2.72 3.81 0.46
C TYR A 35 -1.68 4.91 0.63
N LEU A 36 -1.79 5.67 1.72
CA LEU A 36 -0.82 6.68 2.13
C LEU A 36 -0.71 6.68 3.66
N PRO A 37 0.45 6.30 4.23
CA PRO A 37 0.66 6.42 5.66
C PRO A 37 0.70 7.90 6.08
N LEU A 38 0.07 8.25 7.19
CA LEU A 38 0.01 9.65 7.65
C LEU A 38 1.39 10.21 8.00
N SER A 39 2.39 9.38 8.28
CA SER A 39 3.78 9.79 8.45
C SER A 39 4.35 10.55 7.25
N PHE A 40 3.79 10.35 6.05
CA PHE A 40 4.15 11.08 4.83
C PHE A 40 3.43 12.42 4.67
N ILE A 41 2.42 12.71 5.51
CA ILE A 41 1.65 13.95 5.45
C ILE A 41 2.17 14.87 6.55
N HIS A 42 3.00 15.84 6.16
CA HIS A 42 3.39 16.90 7.06
C HIS A 42 2.18 17.81 7.32
N ARG A 43 1.56 17.64 8.50
CA ARG A 43 0.48 18.45 9.09
C ARG A 43 -0.95 18.07 8.67
N GLU A 44 -1.90 18.30 9.59
CA GLU A 44 -3.34 18.03 9.39
C GLU A 44 -3.96 18.75 8.19
N SER A 45 -3.46 19.94 7.83
CA SER A 45 -3.95 20.70 6.68
C SER A 45 -3.70 19.98 5.35
N GLY A 46 -2.58 19.24 5.24
CA GLY A 46 -2.28 18.41 4.08
C GLY A 46 -3.28 17.26 3.92
N LEU A 47 -3.61 16.57 5.02
CA LEU A 47 -4.55 15.45 5.01
C LEU A 47 -5.96 15.88 4.56
N LYS A 48 -6.47 16.99 5.11
CA LYS A 48 -7.79 17.52 4.73
C LYS A 48 -7.83 17.91 3.25
N ALA A 49 -6.76 18.51 2.73
CA ALA A 49 -6.66 18.86 1.31
C ALA A 49 -6.68 17.62 0.41
N ILE A 50 -5.93 16.57 0.77
CA ILE A 50 -5.89 15.30 0.03
C ILE A 50 -7.26 14.62 0.05
N ILE A 51 -7.89 14.48 1.22
CA ILE A 51 -9.23 13.86 1.33
C ILE A 51 -10.24 14.62 0.47
N ARG A 52 -10.21 15.95 0.49
CA ARG A 52 -11.08 16.79 -0.34
C ARG A 52 -10.82 16.56 -1.82
N GLU A 53 -9.55 16.53 -2.25
CA GLU A 53 -9.15 16.24 -3.64
C GLU A 53 -9.70 14.89 -4.10
N MET A 54 -9.51 13.83 -3.31
CA MET A 54 -9.98 12.47 -3.65
C MET A 54 -11.51 12.40 -3.75
N ARG A 55 -12.22 13.04 -2.81
CA ARG A 55 -13.69 13.10 -2.84
C ARG A 55 -14.24 13.88 -4.03
N GLN A 56 -13.56 14.94 -4.45
CA GLN A 56 -13.92 15.69 -5.67
C GLN A 56 -13.78 14.84 -6.94
N LYS A 57 -12.87 13.87 -6.94
CA LYS A 57 -12.74 12.86 -8.00
C LYS A 57 -13.80 11.73 -7.91
N GLY A 58 -14.70 11.77 -6.93
CA GLY A 58 -15.70 10.71 -6.70
C GLY A 58 -15.14 9.48 -5.96
N LEU A 59 -13.92 9.56 -5.43
CA LEU A 59 -13.29 8.47 -4.70
C LEU A 59 -13.71 8.46 -3.23
N LYS A 60 -13.74 7.26 -2.63
CA LYS A 60 -13.94 7.09 -1.19
C LYS A 60 -12.61 7.11 -0.45
N THR A 61 -12.65 7.59 0.79
CA THR A 61 -11.48 7.75 1.65
C THR A 61 -11.77 7.17 3.03
N GLU A 62 -10.88 6.35 3.57
CA GLU A 62 -11.02 5.76 4.90
C GLU A 62 -9.71 5.88 5.67
N LEU A 63 -9.79 6.24 6.96
CA LEU A 63 -8.64 6.32 7.85
C LEU A 63 -8.64 5.14 8.81
N PHE A 64 -7.54 4.39 8.83
CA PHE A 64 -7.36 3.29 9.77
C PHE A 64 -6.24 3.66 10.75
N PRO A 65 -6.55 3.85 12.04
CA PRO A 65 -5.55 4.10 13.06
C PRO A 65 -4.55 2.96 13.14
N THR A 66 -3.28 3.32 13.35
CA THR A 66 -2.18 2.40 13.60
C THR A 66 -1.45 2.82 14.86
N VAL A 67 -0.88 1.85 15.56
CA VAL A 67 -0.01 2.10 16.70
C VAL A 67 1.39 1.73 16.25
N GLU A 68 2.25 2.73 16.08
CA GLU A 68 3.65 2.52 15.76
C GLU A 68 4.45 2.55 17.07
N GLN A 69 5.25 1.52 17.30
CA GLN A 69 6.22 1.53 18.40
C GLN A 69 7.48 2.23 17.92
N VAL A 70 7.73 3.43 18.44
CA VAL A 70 8.97 4.15 18.15
C VAL A 70 10.02 3.70 19.15
N LYS A 71 11.11 3.10 18.65
CA LYS A 71 12.26 2.75 19.50
C LYS A 71 12.92 4.04 20.00
N PRO A 72 13.34 4.09 21.27
CA PRO A 72 14.09 5.23 21.77
C PRO A 72 15.40 5.36 21.00
N MET A 73 15.75 6.60 20.64
CA MET A 73 16.84 6.97 19.73
C MET A 73 18.23 6.50 20.21
N ASN A 74 18.34 6.07 21.47
CA ASN A 74 19.61 5.73 22.13
C ASN A 74 19.58 4.33 22.79
N GLY A 75 18.54 3.52 22.54
CA GLY A 75 18.32 2.24 23.23
C GLY A 75 18.00 2.35 24.73
N ARG A 76 18.00 3.56 25.30
CA ARG A 76 17.58 3.86 26.68
C ARG A 76 16.30 4.69 26.63
N GLY A 77 15.21 4.13 27.16
CA GLY A 77 13.89 4.76 27.22
C GLY A 77 12.76 3.76 27.00
N LEU A 78 11.55 4.09 27.44
CA LEU A 78 10.36 3.29 27.12
C LEU A 78 9.95 3.58 25.67
N ALA A 79 9.74 2.54 24.87
CA ALA A 79 9.12 2.72 23.56
C ALA A 79 7.71 3.28 23.78
N LEU A 80 7.48 4.53 23.37
CA LEU A 80 6.18 5.16 23.48
C LEU A 80 5.36 4.84 22.22
N PRO A 81 4.09 4.40 22.37
CA PRO A 81 3.21 4.24 21.23
C PRO A 81 2.92 5.62 20.63
N VAL A 82 3.23 5.80 19.35
CA VAL A 82 2.80 6.96 18.58
C VAL A 82 1.54 6.57 17.83
N LEU A 83 0.45 7.31 18.08
CA LEU A 83 -0.77 7.18 17.30
C LEU A 83 -0.49 7.68 15.89
N SER A 84 -0.53 6.76 14.94
CA SER A 84 -0.41 6.99 13.51
C SER A 84 -1.72 6.55 12.85
N ALA A 85 -1.86 6.78 11.54
CA ALA A 85 -2.94 6.18 10.78
C ALA A 85 -2.51 5.99 9.32
N ASN A 86 -3.29 5.19 8.61
CA ASN A 86 -3.17 5.01 7.17
C ASN A 86 -4.42 5.56 6.50
N LEU A 87 -4.23 6.45 5.52
CA LEU A 87 -5.28 6.86 4.60
C LEU A 87 -5.36 5.84 3.48
N TYR A 88 -6.55 5.29 3.27
CA TYR A 88 -6.86 4.49 2.10
C TYR A 88 -7.80 5.26 1.20
N VAL A 89 -7.58 5.16 -0.10
CA VAL A 89 -8.39 5.78 -1.13
C VAL A 89 -8.80 4.71 -2.12
N TYR A 90 -10.07 4.65 -2.50
CA TYR A 90 -10.55 3.66 -3.45
C TYR A 90 -11.66 4.18 -4.34
N ASP A 91 -11.68 3.68 -5.56
CA ASP A 91 -12.84 3.78 -6.46
C ASP A 91 -13.78 2.63 -6.09
N GLU A 92 -14.94 2.96 -5.50
CA GLU A 92 -15.88 1.94 -5.03
C GLU A 92 -16.40 1.04 -6.15
N LYS A 93 -16.65 1.61 -7.33
CA LYS A 93 -17.18 0.86 -8.46
C LYS A 93 -16.10 -0.05 -9.02
N ALA A 94 -14.92 0.48 -9.33
CA ALA A 94 -13.82 -0.30 -9.88
C ALA A 94 -13.38 -1.41 -8.91
N LEU A 95 -13.30 -1.11 -7.60
CA LEU A 95 -12.96 -2.11 -6.60
C LEU A 95 -14.06 -3.17 -6.48
N GLY A 96 -15.34 -2.77 -6.53
CA GLY A 96 -16.46 -3.72 -6.53
C GLY A 96 -16.41 -4.68 -7.71
N GLU A 97 -16.22 -4.17 -8.92
CA GLU A 97 -16.10 -4.98 -10.15
C GLU A 97 -14.88 -5.90 -10.09
N PHE A 98 -13.73 -5.38 -9.65
CA PHE A 98 -12.50 -6.17 -9.44
C PHE A 98 -12.73 -7.32 -8.45
N LEU A 99 -13.30 -7.05 -7.28
CA LEU A 99 -13.55 -8.09 -6.26
C LEU A 99 -14.58 -9.13 -6.74
N LEU A 100 -15.59 -8.74 -7.51
CA LEU A 100 -16.57 -9.67 -8.08
C LEU A 100 -15.95 -10.58 -9.15
N LYS A 101 -15.08 -10.02 -10.01
CA LYS A 101 -14.33 -10.79 -11.01
C LYS A 101 -13.47 -11.88 -10.37
N HIS A 102 -12.90 -11.61 -9.19
CA HIS A 102 -12.02 -12.53 -8.47
C HIS A 102 -12.68 -13.20 -7.24
N LYS A 103 -14.02 -13.30 -7.23
CA LYS A 103 -14.78 -13.82 -6.08
C LYS A 103 -14.39 -15.24 -5.64
N ASP A 104 -13.90 -16.07 -6.55
CA ASP A 104 -13.55 -17.46 -6.23
C ASP A 104 -12.26 -17.55 -5.41
N ILE A 105 -11.23 -16.75 -5.75
CA ILE A 105 -10.01 -16.60 -4.93
C ILE A 105 -10.39 -16.05 -3.55
N LEU A 106 -11.19 -14.98 -3.51
CA LEU A 106 -11.63 -14.40 -2.24
C LEU A 106 -12.41 -15.42 -1.39
N ARG A 107 -13.30 -16.21 -1.98
CA ARG A 107 -14.04 -17.27 -1.28
C ARG A 107 -13.10 -18.34 -0.73
N HIS A 108 -12.14 -18.81 -1.52
CA HIS A 108 -11.16 -19.83 -1.09
C HIS A 108 -10.40 -19.39 0.17
N TYR A 109 -9.91 -18.14 0.20
CA TYR A 109 -9.19 -17.60 1.35
C TYR A 109 -10.09 -17.00 2.45
N LYS A 110 -11.42 -17.11 2.32
CA LYS A 110 -12.42 -16.52 3.24
C LYS A 110 -12.28 -14.99 3.37
N TRP A 111 -11.99 -14.29 2.27
CA TRP A 111 -11.97 -12.83 2.16
C TRP A 111 -13.28 -12.28 1.62
N PRO A 112 -13.68 -11.08 2.06
CA PRO A 112 -14.94 -10.48 1.64
C PRO A 112 -14.85 -9.92 0.22
N THR A 113 -15.98 -9.94 -0.49
CA THR A 113 -16.14 -9.39 -1.84
C THR A 113 -16.73 -7.99 -1.86
N LYS A 114 -17.20 -7.47 -0.72
CA LYS A 114 -17.70 -6.09 -0.61
C LYS A 114 -16.53 -5.12 -0.36
N PRO A 115 -16.42 -4.00 -1.10
CA PRO A 115 -15.29 -3.07 -1.01
C PRO A 115 -14.95 -2.61 0.42
N ASP A 116 -15.95 -2.17 1.20
CA ASP A 116 -15.80 -1.70 2.57
C ASP A 116 -15.21 -2.77 3.51
N LYS A 117 -15.76 -3.99 3.42
CA LYS A 117 -15.31 -5.13 4.23
C LYS A 117 -13.93 -5.60 3.80
N PHE A 118 -13.65 -5.61 2.51
CA PHE A 118 -12.35 -5.95 1.95
C PHE A 118 -11.28 -4.98 2.44
N LEU A 119 -11.54 -3.68 2.30
CA LEU A 119 -10.63 -2.64 2.75
C LEU A 119 -10.33 -2.74 4.24
N LYS A 120 -11.37 -2.93 5.07
CA LYS A 120 -11.21 -3.14 6.52
C LYS A 120 -10.36 -4.37 6.84
N LYS A 121 -10.42 -5.42 6.02
CA LYS A 121 -9.60 -6.63 6.19
C LYS A 121 -8.16 -6.39 5.75
N VAL A 122 -7.93 -5.74 4.60
CA VAL A 122 -6.61 -5.32 4.11
C VAL A 122 -5.89 -4.47 5.16
N ALA A 123 -6.57 -3.47 5.72
CA ALA A 123 -5.99 -2.56 6.69
C ALA A 123 -5.57 -3.23 8.02
N ARG A 124 -6.08 -4.44 8.32
CA ARG A 124 -5.86 -5.15 9.58
C ARG A 124 -5.03 -6.42 9.44
N LYS A 125 -4.96 -6.99 8.24
CA LYS A 125 -4.36 -8.30 8.02
C LYS A 125 -3.52 -8.28 6.75
N THR A 126 -2.26 -8.64 6.90
CA THR A 126 -1.37 -8.95 5.80
C THR A 126 -1.75 -10.30 5.20
N ALA A 127 -1.97 -10.36 3.89
CA ALA A 127 -2.07 -11.63 3.19
C ALA A 127 -0.71 -12.32 3.18
N GLN A 128 -0.71 -13.65 3.21
CA GLN A 128 0.53 -14.41 3.14
C GLN A 128 1.16 -14.21 1.76
N SER A 129 2.43 -13.80 1.73
CA SER A 129 3.21 -13.70 0.49
C SER A 129 3.23 -15.03 -0.26
N LYS A 130 3.45 -14.99 -1.58
CA LYS A 130 3.47 -16.16 -2.47
C LYS A 130 2.14 -16.93 -2.48
N THR A 131 1.04 -16.20 -2.50
CA THR A 131 -0.32 -16.75 -2.65
C THR A 131 -1.09 -15.96 -3.69
N GLU A 132 -2.08 -16.60 -4.32
CA GLU A 132 -2.96 -15.92 -5.28
C GLU A 132 -3.72 -14.75 -4.65
N LEU A 133 -4.05 -14.86 -3.35
CA LEU A 133 -4.65 -13.77 -2.60
C LEU A 133 -3.72 -12.55 -2.50
N PHE A 134 -2.43 -12.77 -2.23
CA PHE A 134 -1.47 -11.67 -2.17
C PHE A 134 -1.35 -10.98 -3.52
N ASP A 135 -1.26 -11.76 -4.61
CA ASP A 135 -1.21 -11.23 -5.97
C ASP A 135 -2.46 -10.42 -6.31
N LEU A 136 -3.65 -10.91 -5.95
CA LEU A 136 -4.92 -10.18 -6.10
C LEU A 136 -4.92 -8.86 -5.34
N ILE A 137 -4.44 -8.84 -4.09
CA ILE A 137 -4.35 -7.60 -3.32
C ILE A 137 -3.35 -6.65 -3.98
N ALA A 138 -2.18 -7.14 -4.40
CA ALA A 138 -1.19 -6.35 -5.10
C ALA A 138 -1.75 -5.77 -6.42
N ASP A 139 -2.56 -6.52 -7.17
CA ASP A 139 -3.26 -6.04 -8.37
C ASP A 139 -4.24 -4.91 -8.07
N ALA A 140 -4.98 -4.99 -6.95
CA ALA A 140 -5.85 -3.89 -6.53
C ALA A 140 -5.08 -2.58 -6.27
N PHE A 141 -3.81 -2.68 -5.86
CA PHE A 141 -2.89 -1.56 -5.68
C PHE A 141 -2.06 -1.22 -6.94
N ALA A 142 -2.26 -1.93 -8.05
CA ALA A 142 -1.40 -1.87 -9.24
C ALA A 142 0.10 -2.05 -8.91
N ASP A 143 0.41 -2.89 -7.92
CA ASP A 143 1.77 -3.16 -7.45
C ASP A 143 2.31 -4.48 -8.05
N TYR A 144 2.51 -4.47 -9.37
CA TYR A 144 2.86 -5.66 -10.14
C TYR A 144 4.29 -6.18 -9.89
N ASP A 145 5.19 -5.30 -9.44
CA ASP A 145 6.59 -5.63 -9.19
C ASP A 145 6.85 -6.07 -7.74
N ASN A 146 5.80 -6.25 -6.93
CA ASN A 146 5.97 -6.57 -5.52
C ASN A 146 6.69 -7.92 -5.32
N PRO A 147 7.80 -7.98 -4.56
CA PRO A 147 8.58 -9.21 -4.40
C PRO A 147 7.83 -10.31 -3.65
N GLY A 148 6.74 -9.98 -2.95
CA GLY A 148 5.85 -10.94 -2.30
C GLY A 148 4.99 -11.74 -3.28
N ARG A 149 4.90 -11.35 -4.56
CA ARG A 149 4.04 -12.01 -5.54
C ARG A 149 4.53 -13.38 -5.99
N LEU A 150 3.65 -14.21 -6.52
CA LEU A 150 4.07 -15.40 -7.26
C LEU A 150 4.81 -14.95 -8.52
N LYS A 151 6.08 -15.32 -8.66
CA LYS A 151 6.81 -15.07 -9.91
C LYS A 151 6.27 -16.04 -10.96
N PRO A 152 6.09 -15.62 -12.23
CA PRO A 152 5.77 -16.55 -13.31
C PRO A 152 6.79 -17.71 -13.32
N GLY A 153 6.31 -18.94 -13.28
CA GLY A 153 7.15 -20.15 -13.27
C GLY A 153 7.52 -20.73 -11.90
N ILE A 154 7.02 -20.16 -10.79
CA ILE A 154 7.16 -20.76 -9.45
C ILE A 154 5.77 -21.17 -8.96
N SER A 155 5.43 -22.44 -9.12
CA SER A 155 4.21 -23.00 -8.52
C SER A 155 4.30 -22.87 -6.99
N PRO A 156 3.23 -22.42 -6.31
CA PRO A 156 3.19 -22.44 -4.86
C PRO A 156 3.29 -23.90 -4.39
N ASP A 157 4.35 -24.21 -3.65
CA ASP A 157 4.48 -25.49 -2.96
C ASP A 157 3.51 -25.48 -1.76
N PHE A 158 2.39 -26.18 -1.91
CA PHE A 158 1.42 -26.38 -0.83
C PHE A 158 1.86 -27.46 0.17
N SER A 159 3.11 -27.91 0.11
CA SER A 159 3.71 -28.82 1.09
C SER A 159 4.15 -28.08 2.35
N ASN A 160 3.19 -27.59 3.14
CA ASN A 160 3.35 -27.60 4.59
C ASN A 160 2.00 -27.53 5.30
N LYS A 161 1.79 -28.53 6.15
CA LYS A 161 0.62 -28.79 6.98
C LYS A 161 0.40 -27.71 8.04
#